data_AF-Q9HIK2-F1
#
_entry.id   AF-Q9HIK2-F1
#
_cell.length_a   1.000
_cell.length_b   1.000
_cell.length_c   1.000
_cell.angle_alpha   90.00
_cell.angle_beta   90.00
_cell.angle_gamma   90.00
#
_symmetry.space_group_name_H-M   'P 1'
#
loop_
_entity.id
_entity.type
_entity.pdbx_description
1 polymer ?
#
loop_
_entity_poly.entity_id
_entity_poly.type
_entity_poly.pdbx_seq_one_letter_code
_entity_poly.pdbx_strand_id
1 'polypeptide(L)'
;MRNLISETKSLYKLIDFKDVQIFGDAANYTCILFLKIYKNDVFSYIFPKSTDTFTIQSVSNVDTFQEYKLPLPKPDHPWILSENKVSELIRKLSRKGIPLEIISKNIFQSLTTSADGIYFVQVESETRDTAKIRNIKNNLEFAVEKTILRKLLKGKDIRRCSVDWKGSYVVYPYLVKDDKASLITLSEIKDRYPLAYEYFKHYELQLKTREDNKLKDDENWHQYIYRKNLEKFEQKKIVTQVLASKNTFAIDLNGEFYFVGGDNAGGYGIVLNDNNQNMYYFVLALLNSNVLEFYLKNISTPFRGGYFSYGKRFIDKLPLLIPKDSRFDSVSSLSKEQMNISKKMRNFPNTDERDLLEREYDKRCQELNQMIYEIYGLNKLEITLLDDRLCQ
;
A
#
# COMPACT_ATOMS: atom_id res chain seq x y z
N MET A 1 -6.82 3.91 22.64
CA MET A 1 -6.25 5.20 23.08
C MET A 1 -6.83 6.40 22.32
N ARG A 2 -6.64 6.55 20.99
CA ARG A 2 -7.17 7.73 20.26
C ARG A 2 -8.69 7.93 20.39
N ASN A 3 -9.49 6.87 20.25
CA ASN A 3 -10.94 6.96 20.47
C ASN A 3 -11.28 7.46 21.87
N LEU A 4 -10.69 6.88 22.92
CA LEU A 4 -10.88 7.33 24.29
C LEU A 4 -10.55 8.83 24.47
N ILE A 5 -9.45 9.31 23.89
CA ILE A 5 -9.07 10.74 23.96
C ILE A 5 -10.11 11.61 23.25
N SER A 6 -10.57 11.20 22.07
CA SER A 6 -11.59 11.90 21.30
C SER A 6 -12.96 11.91 21.99
N GLU A 7 -13.37 10.80 22.59
CA GLU A 7 -14.64 10.66 23.33
C GLU A 7 -14.65 11.51 24.61
N THR A 8 -13.55 11.46 25.37
CA THR A 8 -13.39 12.25 26.60
C THR A 8 -13.13 13.73 26.35
N LYS A 9 -12.83 14.12 25.09
CA LYS A 9 -12.42 15.48 24.71
C LYS A 9 -11.24 16.01 25.55
N SER A 10 -10.35 15.11 25.96
CA SER A 10 -9.27 15.39 26.91
C SER A 10 -8.02 16.00 26.27
N LEU A 11 -7.91 15.98 24.93
CA LEU A 11 -6.74 16.49 24.22
C LEU A 11 -6.58 17.99 24.42
N TYR A 12 -5.48 18.40 25.05
CA TYR A 12 -5.16 19.80 25.30
C TYR A 12 -4.04 20.30 24.38
N LYS A 13 -2.97 19.53 24.23
CA LYS A 13 -1.82 19.87 23.40
C LYS A 13 -1.16 18.61 22.84
N LEU A 14 -0.73 18.67 21.59
CA LEU A 14 0.05 17.65 20.91
C LEU A 14 1.29 18.30 20.30
N ILE A 15 2.47 17.87 20.73
CA ILE A 15 3.74 18.23 20.10
C ILE A 15 4.16 17.04 19.24
N ASP A 16 4.14 17.19 17.93
CA ASP A 16 4.46 16.16 16.95
C ASP A 16 5.80 16.49 16.28
N PHE A 17 6.83 15.69 16.56
CA PHE A 17 8.16 15.88 15.98
C PHE A 17 8.27 15.33 14.56
N LYS A 18 7.17 14.87 13.95
CA LYS A 18 7.15 14.34 12.58
C LYS A 18 8.17 13.21 12.42
N ASP A 19 9.05 13.30 11.43
CA ASP A 19 10.11 12.35 11.14
C ASP A 19 11.47 12.74 11.74
N VAL A 20 11.52 13.80 12.54
CA VAL A 20 12.73 14.21 13.27
C VAL A 20 13.12 13.14 14.30
N GLN A 21 14.37 12.70 14.24
CA GLN A 21 14.94 11.71 15.15
C GLN A 21 15.41 12.38 16.44
N ILE A 22 14.54 12.41 17.45
CA ILE A 22 14.84 13.03 18.75
C ILE A 22 15.77 12.17 19.61
N PHE A 23 15.70 10.84 19.45
CA PHE A 23 16.43 9.87 20.29
C PHE A 23 17.43 9.05 19.47
N GLY A 24 18.62 9.62 19.24
CA GLY A 24 19.84 8.92 18.80
C GLY A 24 19.64 7.81 17.74
N ASP A 25 20.24 6.65 18.01
CA ASP A 25 20.42 5.54 17.05
C ASP A 25 19.15 4.76 16.69
N ALA A 26 17.99 5.10 17.26
CA ALA A 26 16.74 4.40 17.01
C ALA A 26 15.83 5.22 16.08
N ALA A 27 15.37 4.59 14.99
CA ALA A 27 14.41 5.18 14.05
C ALA A 27 13.02 5.29 14.70
N ASN A 28 12.80 6.37 15.47
CA ASN A 28 11.62 6.61 16.26
C ASN A 28 10.83 7.81 15.71
N TYR A 29 9.50 7.69 15.75
CA TYR A 29 8.57 8.78 15.45
C TYR A 29 7.89 9.18 16.75
N THR A 30 8.24 10.36 17.29
CA THR A 30 7.87 10.76 18.65
C THR A 30 6.86 11.89 18.64
N CYS A 31 5.89 11.80 19.55
CA CYS A 31 5.06 12.93 19.92
C CYS A 31 4.93 13.03 21.45
N ILE A 32 4.65 14.23 21.96
CA ILE A 32 4.31 14.49 23.35
C ILE A 32 2.84 14.87 23.41
N LEU A 33 2.09 14.10 24.19
CA LEU A 33 0.64 14.22 24.33
C LEU A 33 0.30 14.79 25.71
N PHE A 34 -0.40 15.93 25.73
CA PHE A 34 -0.91 16.54 26.96
C PHE A 34 -2.42 16.40 27.01
N LEU A 35 -2.91 15.76 28.06
CA LEU A 35 -4.33 15.51 28.32
C LEU A 35 -4.78 16.27 29.57
N LYS A 36 -6.00 16.80 29.54
CA LYS A 36 -6.69 17.40 30.70
C LYS A 36 -7.88 16.53 31.08
N ILE A 37 -8.22 16.56 32.38
CA ILE A 37 -9.38 15.85 32.92
C ILE A 37 -10.70 16.50 32.45
N TYR A 38 -10.68 17.80 32.14
CA TYR A 38 -11.83 18.54 31.62
C TYR A 38 -11.90 18.50 30.09
N LYS A 39 -13.14 18.62 29.57
CA LYS A 39 -13.41 18.68 28.13
C LYS A 39 -12.85 19.96 27.52
N ASN A 40 -12.21 19.84 26.37
CA ASN A 40 -11.75 20.96 25.55
C ASN A 40 -12.68 21.14 24.34
N ASP A 41 -12.59 22.27 23.65
CA ASP A 41 -13.24 22.49 22.35
C ASP A 41 -12.23 22.51 21.20
N VAL A 42 -11.03 23.01 21.48
CA VAL A 42 -9.88 23.06 20.59
C VAL A 42 -8.62 22.60 21.32
N PHE A 43 -7.61 22.17 20.57
CA PHE A 43 -6.30 21.80 21.11
C PHE A 43 -5.17 22.50 20.36
N SER A 44 -4.01 22.64 21.02
CA SER A 44 -2.78 23.13 20.40
C SER A 44 -2.05 22.01 19.68
N TYR A 45 -1.86 22.14 18.37
CA TYR A 45 -1.00 21.26 17.59
C TYR A 45 0.30 21.98 17.25
N ILE A 46 1.43 21.40 17.68
CA ILE A 46 2.75 22.02 17.59
C ILE A 46 3.70 21.06 16.86
N PHE A 47 4.48 21.57 15.92
CA PHE A 47 5.45 20.78 15.16
C PHE A 47 6.62 21.66 14.68
N PRO A 48 7.80 21.08 14.39
CA PRO A 48 8.95 21.83 13.85
C PRO A 48 8.63 22.56 12.55
N LYS A 49 9.08 23.82 12.38
CA LYS A 49 8.97 24.57 11.11
C LYS A 49 9.75 23.94 9.96
N SER A 50 10.85 23.25 10.29
CA SER A 50 11.73 22.53 9.36
C SER A 50 12.15 21.26 10.06
N THR A 51 12.02 20.09 9.41
CA THR A 51 12.45 18.82 9.98
C THR A 51 13.93 18.54 9.68
N ASP A 52 14.46 19.06 8.58
CA ASP A 52 15.85 18.85 8.15
C ASP A 52 16.87 19.54 9.06
N THR A 53 16.52 20.70 9.61
CA THR A 53 17.43 21.53 10.42
C THR A 53 17.15 21.45 11.91
N PHE A 54 16.11 20.71 12.33
CA PHE A 54 15.69 20.66 13.71
C PHE A 54 16.52 19.65 14.50
N THR A 55 17.07 20.09 15.64
CA THR A 55 17.79 19.23 16.57
C THR A 55 17.15 19.26 17.95
N ILE A 56 17.54 18.34 18.83
CA ILE A 56 17.06 18.35 20.23
C ILE A 56 17.40 19.66 20.95
N GLN A 57 18.51 20.32 20.59
CA GLN A 57 18.87 21.64 21.13
C GLN A 57 17.91 22.73 20.66
N SER A 58 17.24 22.57 19.51
CA SER A 58 16.22 23.51 19.01
C SER A 58 14.96 23.50 19.87
N VAL A 59 14.70 22.45 20.66
CA VAL A 59 13.46 22.28 21.45
C VAL A 59 13.24 23.42 22.45
N SER A 60 14.30 24.03 22.97
CA SER A 60 14.21 25.17 23.89
C SER A 60 13.83 26.49 23.20
N ASN A 61 13.98 26.58 21.88
CA ASN A 61 13.63 27.76 21.09
C ASN A 61 12.23 27.62 20.49
N VAL A 62 11.26 28.31 21.08
CA VAL A 62 9.86 28.31 20.66
C VAL A 62 9.67 28.74 19.20
N ASP A 63 10.54 29.62 18.68
CA ASP A 63 10.45 30.13 17.31
C ASP A 63 10.76 29.07 16.25
N THR A 64 11.32 27.92 16.64
CA THR A 64 11.58 26.80 15.73
C THR A 64 10.34 25.95 15.48
N PHE A 65 9.25 26.20 16.23
CA PHE A 65 7.99 25.49 16.10
C PHE A 65 6.91 26.34 15.43
N GLN A 66 5.99 25.65 14.76
CA GLN A 66 4.73 26.17 14.30
C GLN A 66 3.61 25.65 15.20
N GLU A 67 2.65 26.50 15.55
CA GLU A 67 1.48 26.14 16.34
C GLU A 67 0.18 26.45 15.59
N TYR A 68 -0.75 25.50 15.60
CA TYR A 68 -2.13 25.69 15.18
C TYR A 68 -3.11 25.39 16.32
N LYS A 69 -4.21 26.15 16.37
CA LYS A 69 -5.39 25.82 17.18
C LYS A 69 -6.37 25.05 16.32
N LEU A 70 -6.57 23.77 16.63
CA LEU A 70 -7.38 22.85 15.83
C LEU A 70 -8.61 22.38 16.60
N PRO A 71 -9.73 22.09 15.90
CA PRO A 71 -10.89 21.45 16.52
C PRO A 71 -10.52 20.06 17.02
N LEU A 72 -11.20 19.60 18.08
CA LEU A 72 -10.94 18.26 18.61
C LEU A 72 -11.20 17.14 17.58
N PRO A 73 -10.35 16.10 17.53
CA PRO A 73 -10.58 14.95 16.68
C PRO A 73 -11.82 14.17 17.12
N LYS A 74 -12.55 13.60 16.16
CA LYS A 74 -13.75 12.79 16.42
C LYS A 74 -13.40 11.32 16.66
N PRO A 75 -14.17 10.59 17.47
CA PRO A 75 -14.05 9.13 17.58
C PRO A 75 -14.21 8.47 16.20
N ASP A 76 -13.51 7.37 15.99
CA ASP A 76 -13.55 6.54 14.76
C ASP A 76 -13.12 7.25 13.46
N HIS A 77 -12.66 8.50 13.55
CA HIS A 77 -12.09 9.25 12.46
C HIS A 77 -10.58 9.46 12.64
N PRO A 78 -9.79 9.49 11.56
CA PRO A 78 -8.40 9.90 11.62
C PRO A 78 -8.27 11.31 12.22
N TRP A 79 -7.20 11.53 12.99
CA TRP A 79 -6.88 12.86 13.49
C TRP A 79 -6.32 13.70 12.35
N ILE A 80 -6.97 14.82 12.05
CA ILE A 80 -6.51 15.76 11.00
C ILE A 80 -5.65 16.82 11.68
N LEU A 81 -4.33 16.72 11.49
CA LEU A 81 -3.33 17.55 12.16
C LEU A 81 -2.74 18.56 11.15
N SER A 82 -3.56 19.49 10.69
CA SER A 82 -3.18 20.46 9.64
C SER A 82 -3.95 21.77 9.79
N GLU A 83 -3.44 22.84 9.16
CA GLU A 83 -4.04 24.18 9.19
C GLU A 83 -5.54 24.16 8.85
N ASN A 84 -6.29 25.13 9.38
CA ASN A 84 -7.75 25.23 9.24
C ASN A 84 -8.26 25.05 7.80
N LYS A 85 -7.64 25.69 6.79
CA LYS A 85 -8.06 25.54 5.38
C LYS A 85 -7.88 24.11 4.86
N VAL A 86 -6.75 23.46 5.17
CA VAL A 86 -6.48 22.06 4.82
C VAL A 86 -7.49 21.15 5.52
N SER A 87 -7.73 21.38 6.82
CA SER A 87 -8.70 20.62 7.61
C SER A 87 -10.14 20.80 7.12
N GLU A 88 -10.52 21.99 6.65
CA GLU A 88 -11.80 22.24 5.98
C GLU A 88 -11.94 21.46 4.68
N LEU A 89 -10.91 21.47 3.83
CA LEU A 89 -10.91 20.72 2.58
C LEU A 89 -11.00 19.22 2.82
N ILE A 90 -10.21 18.66 3.75
CA ILE A 90 -10.29 17.24 4.13
C ILE A 90 -11.69 16.88 4.63
N ARG A 91 -12.31 17.72 5.49
CA ARG A 91 -13.68 17.49 5.95
C ARG A 91 -14.71 17.57 4.82
N LYS A 92 -14.55 18.49 3.86
CA LYS A 92 -15.38 18.59 2.66
C LYS A 92 -15.30 17.31 1.83
N LEU A 93 -14.09 16.83 1.55
CA LEU A 93 -13.85 15.59 0.80
C LEU A 93 -14.47 14.38 1.51
N SER A 94 -14.21 14.24 2.81
CA SER A 94 -14.74 13.15 3.65
C SER A 94 -16.28 13.11 3.70
N ARG A 95 -16.94 14.28 3.74
CA ARG A 95 -18.41 14.36 3.77
C ARG A 95 -19.08 14.00 2.46
N LYS A 96 -18.43 14.28 1.33
CA LYS A 96 -19.01 14.06 -0.01
C LYS A 96 -18.77 12.64 -0.54
N GLY A 97 -17.61 12.06 -0.24
CA GLY A 97 -17.23 10.74 -0.77
C GLY A 97 -17.72 9.59 0.08
N ILE A 98 -17.84 8.43 -0.55
CA ILE A 98 -18.10 7.14 0.09
C ILE A 98 -16.73 6.53 0.46
N PRO A 99 -16.49 6.14 1.72
CA PRO A 99 -15.24 5.49 2.11
C PRO A 99 -14.96 4.24 1.26
N LEU A 100 -13.70 4.04 0.85
CA LEU A 100 -13.30 2.90 0.03
C LEU A 100 -13.69 1.56 0.66
N GLU A 101 -13.66 1.44 1.99
CA GLU A 101 -14.07 0.22 2.70
C GLU A 101 -15.49 -0.24 2.34
N ILE A 102 -16.39 0.69 1.98
CA ILE A 102 -17.77 0.40 1.57
C ILE A 102 -17.84 -0.05 0.11
N ILE A 103 -16.90 0.39 -0.73
CA ILE A 103 -16.83 0.06 -2.17
C ILE A 103 -16.04 -1.24 -2.40
N SER A 104 -15.14 -1.58 -1.48
CA SER A 104 -14.32 -2.79 -1.54
C SER A 104 -15.01 -4.01 -0.91
N LYS A 105 -14.92 -5.17 -1.57
CA LYS A 105 -15.20 -6.48 -0.98
C LYS A 105 -14.17 -6.81 0.10
N ASN A 106 -12.90 -6.47 -0.16
CA ASN A 106 -11.84 -6.58 0.82
C ASN A 106 -10.62 -5.70 0.47
N ILE A 107 -9.89 -5.32 1.52
CA ILE A 107 -8.54 -4.77 1.43
C ILE A 107 -7.65 -5.67 2.29
N PHE A 108 -6.70 -6.36 1.66
CA PHE A 108 -5.99 -7.47 2.28
C PHE A 108 -4.46 -7.31 2.20
N GLN A 109 -3.81 -7.81 3.25
CA GLN A 109 -2.36 -7.81 3.39
C GLN A 109 -1.71 -8.89 2.54
N SER A 110 -0.40 -8.73 2.36
CA SER A 110 0.51 -9.67 1.71
C SER A 110 0.51 -11.09 2.29
N LEU A 111 1.19 -11.98 1.57
CA LEU A 111 1.55 -13.31 2.08
C LEU A 111 2.45 -13.18 3.33
N THR A 112 2.30 -14.11 4.27
CA THR A 112 3.17 -14.27 5.43
C THR A 112 3.62 -15.72 5.54
N THR A 113 4.83 -16.02 5.07
CA THR A 113 5.31 -17.41 5.00
C THR A 113 6.04 -17.86 6.28
N SER A 114 6.52 -16.88 7.07
CA SER A 114 7.49 -17.07 8.17
C SER A 114 8.80 -17.74 7.74
N ALA A 115 9.08 -17.83 6.43
CA ALA A 115 10.35 -18.31 5.88
C ALA A 115 10.54 -17.78 4.44
N ASP A 116 10.44 -16.47 4.25
CA ASP A 116 10.52 -15.82 2.95
C ASP A 116 11.79 -16.23 2.17
N GLY A 117 12.92 -16.39 2.87
CA GLY A 117 14.16 -16.87 2.28
C GLY A 117 14.12 -18.30 1.73
N ILE A 118 13.11 -19.11 2.09
CA ILE A 118 12.90 -20.47 1.58
C ILE A 118 11.80 -20.46 0.51
N TYR A 119 10.74 -19.67 0.65
CA TYR A 119 9.66 -19.71 -0.33
C TYR A 119 9.88 -18.81 -1.54
N PHE A 120 10.71 -17.77 -1.44
CA PHE A 120 10.93 -16.82 -2.53
C PHE A 120 12.12 -17.23 -3.38
N VAL A 121 11.93 -17.17 -4.70
CA VAL A 121 12.89 -17.66 -5.69
C VAL A 121 12.93 -16.73 -6.89
N GLN A 122 14.01 -16.79 -7.67
CA GLN A 122 14.07 -16.26 -9.03
C GLN A 122 13.94 -17.41 -10.02
N VAL A 123 13.23 -17.22 -11.13
CA VAL A 123 13.27 -18.19 -12.23
C VAL A 123 14.36 -17.79 -13.21
N GLU A 124 15.27 -18.71 -13.51
CA GLU A 124 16.37 -18.49 -14.46
C GLU A 124 16.02 -18.94 -15.88
N SER A 125 15.34 -20.07 -15.97
CA SER A 125 14.92 -20.68 -17.23
C SER A 125 13.73 -21.59 -17.01
N GLU A 126 13.03 -21.87 -18.09
CA GLU A 126 11.75 -22.55 -18.07
C GLU A 126 11.67 -23.55 -19.22
N THR A 127 11.16 -24.76 -18.95
CA THR A 127 10.77 -25.74 -19.98
C THR A 127 9.25 -25.64 -20.22
N ARG A 128 8.58 -26.69 -20.72
CA ARG A 128 7.11 -26.72 -20.77
C ARG A 128 6.51 -26.84 -19.37
N ASP A 129 7.03 -27.76 -18.56
CA ASP A 129 6.40 -28.20 -17.31
C ASP A 129 7.20 -27.84 -16.04
N THR A 130 8.49 -27.53 -16.20
CA THR A 130 9.41 -27.23 -15.09
C THR A 130 10.10 -25.88 -15.24
N ALA A 131 10.58 -25.34 -14.12
CA ALA A 131 11.41 -24.14 -14.07
C ALA A 131 12.68 -24.42 -13.27
N LYS A 132 13.80 -23.89 -13.76
CA LYS A 132 15.04 -23.78 -12.98
C LYS A 132 14.95 -22.52 -12.13
N ILE A 133 14.97 -22.71 -10.82
CA ILE A 133 14.83 -21.66 -9.82
C ILE A 133 16.13 -21.45 -9.05
N ARG A 134 16.37 -20.20 -8.62
CA ARG A 134 17.43 -19.82 -7.69
C ARG A 134 16.83 -19.31 -6.40
N ASN A 135 17.16 -19.92 -5.27
CA ASN A 135 16.69 -19.50 -3.96
C ASN A 135 17.31 -18.15 -3.54
N ILE A 136 16.50 -17.21 -3.03
CA ILE A 136 16.99 -15.86 -2.74
C ILE A 136 17.89 -15.76 -1.49
N LYS A 137 17.87 -16.76 -0.60
CA LYS A 137 18.62 -16.75 0.66
C LYS A 137 20.04 -17.27 0.47
N ASN A 138 20.21 -18.34 -0.29
CA ASN A 138 21.51 -19.04 -0.41
C ASN A 138 22.01 -19.22 -1.85
N ASN A 139 21.28 -18.70 -2.85
CA ASN A 139 21.59 -18.82 -4.28
C ASN A 139 21.68 -20.27 -4.79
N LEU A 140 21.20 -21.26 -4.03
CA LEU A 140 21.13 -22.64 -4.51
C LEU A 140 20.10 -22.74 -5.64
N GLU A 141 20.42 -23.58 -6.60
CA GLU A 141 19.59 -23.83 -7.77
C GLU A 141 18.84 -25.15 -7.63
N PHE A 142 17.58 -25.14 -8.03
CA PHE A 142 16.72 -26.32 -8.05
C PHE A 142 15.87 -26.32 -9.32
N ALA A 143 15.40 -27.49 -9.72
CA ALA A 143 14.26 -27.58 -10.63
C ALA A 143 12.98 -27.72 -9.80
N VAL A 144 11.89 -27.12 -10.23
CA VAL A 144 10.55 -27.32 -9.66
C VAL A 144 9.52 -27.35 -10.78
N GLU A 145 8.39 -27.98 -10.55
CA GLU A 145 7.24 -27.93 -11.46
C GLU A 145 6.68 -26.51 -11.50
N LYS A 146 6.42 -25.98 -12.69
CA LYS A 146 5.99 -24.58 -12.85
C LYS A 146 4.68 -24.26 -12.13
N THR A 147 3.78 -25.22 -12.06
CA THR A 147 2.43 -25.05 -11.51
C THR A 147 2.43 -24.80 -10.00
N ILE A 148 3.55 -25.06 -9.30
CA ILE A 148 3.71 -24.69 -7.89
C ILE A 148 4.19 -23.24 -7.68
N LEU A 149 4.61 -22.56 -8.76
CA LEU A 149 5.13 -21.20 -8.69
C LEU A 149 4.01 -20.18 -8.91
N ARG A 150 4.13 -19.02 -8.23
CA ARG A 150 3.30 -17.84 -8.46
C ARG A 150 4.15 -16.59 -8.57
N LYS A 151 3.83 -15.69 -9.51
CA LYS A 151 4.57 -14.44 -9.69
C LYS A 151 4.47 -13.61 -8.42
N LEU A 152 5.60 -13.12 -7.94
CA LEU A 152 5.73 -12.43 -6.67
C LEU A 152 6.20 -10.99 -6.87
N LEU A 153 5.49 -10.06 -6.25
CA LEU A 153 5.86 -8.65 -6.20
C LEU A 153 6.41 -8.28 -4.83
N LYS A 154 7.50 -7.53 -4.84
CA LYS A 154 7.94 -6.70 -3.73
C LYS A 154 7.26 -5.33 -3.82
N GLY A 155 7.17 -4.60 -2.72
CA GLY A 155 6.56 -3.26 -2.71
C GLY A 155 7.12 -2.37 -3.84
N LYS A 156 8.44 -2.31 -3.98
CA LYS A 156 9.12 -1.52 -5.03
C LYS A 156 8.73 -1.88 -6.47
N ASP A 157 8.19 -3.07 -6.70
CA ASP A 157 7.75 -3.53 -8.02
C ASP A 157 6.37 -2.94 -8.38
N ILE A 158 5.64 -2.39 -7.40
CA ILE A 158 4.31 -1.79 -7.59
C ILE A 158 4.48 -0.29 -7.85
N ARG A 159 4.12 0.17 -9.05
CA ARG A 159 4.28 1.56 -9.52
C ARG A 159 2.93 2.17 -9.86
N ARG A 160 2.88 3.50 -10.01
CA ARG A 160 1.66 4.21 -10.45
C ARG A 160 1.21 3.65 -11.81
N CYS A 161 0.02 3.09 -11.86
CA CYS A 161 -0.63 2.49 -13.03
C CYS A 161 0.09 1.28 -13.65
N SER A 162 1.13 0.72 -13.03
CA SER A 162 1.84 -0.45 -13.57
C SER A 162 2.58 -1.27 -12.51
N VAL A 163 2.90 -2.52 -12.88
CA VAL A 163 3.66 -3.45 -12.05
C VAL A 163 4.95 -3.81 -12.76
N ASP A 164 6.10 -3.44 -12.22
CA ASP A 164 7.43 -3.74 -12.75
C ASP A 164 7.98 -5.04 -12.15
N TRP A 165 7.36 -6.15 -12.51
CA TRP A 165 7.75 -7.47 -12.03
C TRP A 165 9.15 -7.88 -12.51
N LYS A 166 10.03 -8.22 -11.57
CA LYS A 166 11.45 -8.53 -11.82
C LYS A 166 11.78 -10.03 -11.77
N GLY A 167 10.90 -10.91 -12.27
CA GLY A 167 11.19 -12.35 -12.31
C GLY A 167 11.15 -13.07 -10.97
N SER A 168 10.64 -12.42 -9.92
CA SER A 168 10.51 -13.03 -8.59
C SER A 168 9.29 -13.92 -8.52
N TYR A 169 9.42 -15.09 -7.89
CA TYR A 169 8.33 -16.04 -7.68
C TYR A 169 8.27 -16.49 -6.22
N VAL A 170 7.12 -17.03 -5.83
CA VAL A 170 6.93 -17.77 -4.58
C VAL A 170 6.59 -19.22 -4.90
N VAL A 171 7.24 -20.15 -4.21
CA VAL A 171 6.84 -21.56 -4.15
C VAL A 171 5.60 -21.63 -3.26
N TYR A 172 4.45 -21.92 -3.87
CA TYR A 172 3.13 -21.77 -3.28
C TYR A 172 2.45 -23.14 -3.12
N PRO A 173 2.55 -23.80 -1.94
CA PRO A 173 2.07 -25.16 -1.74
C PRO A 173 0.55 -25.22 -1.45
N TYR A 174 -0.24 -24.41 -2.17
CA TYR A 174 -1.68 -24.33 -1.97
C TYR A 174 -2.41 -24.32 -3.31
N LEU A 175 -3.62 -24.87 -3.30
CA LEU A 175 -4.57 -24.75 -4.40
C LEU A 175 -5.66 -23.78 -3.98
N VAL A 176 -5.99 -22.84 -4.86
CA VAL A 176 -7.14 -21.95 -4.68
C VAL A 176 -8.28 -22.46 -5.55
N LYS A 177 -9.41 -22.79 -4.93
CA LYS A 177 -10.63 -23.21 -5.60
C LYS A 177 -11.85 -22.66 -4.86
N ASP A 178 -12.80 -22.10 -5.59
CA ASP A 178 -14.07 -21.57 -5.05
C ASP A 178 -13.86 -20.61 -3.86
N ASP A 179 -12.98 -19.61 -4.02
CA ASP A 179 -12.59 -18.64 -2.97
C ASP A 179 -12.03 -19.30 -1.68
N LYS A 180 -11.46 -20.51 -1.77
CA LYS A 180 -10.80 -21.20 -0.65
C LYS A 180 -9.42 -21.69 -1.03
N ALA A 181 -8.46 -21.48 -0.13
CA ALA A 181 -7.13 -22.04 -0.25
C ALA A 181 -7.00 -23.33 0.56
N SER A 182 -6.69 -24.44 -0.11
CA SER A 182 -6.38 -25.73 0.50
C SER A 182 -4.88 -26.02 0.39
N LEU A 183 -4.29 -26.52 1.47
CA LEU A 183 -2.89 -26.97 1.46
C LEU A 183 -2.76 -28.19 0.53
N ILE A 184 -1.73 -28.18 -0.32
CA ILE A 184 -1.25 -29.40 -0.98
C ILE A 184 -0.40 -30.12 0.06
N THR A 185 -0.88 -31.25 0.58
CA THR A 185 -0.17 -32.01 1.62
C THR A 185 1.19 -32.47 1.13
N LEU A 186 2.12 -32.74 2.05
CA LEU A 186 3.47 -33.14 1.69
C LEU A 186 3.48 -34.48 0.92
N SER A 187 2.53 -35.38 1.22
CA SER A 187 2.29 -36.60 0.44
C SER A 187 1.86 -36.27 -0.99
N GLU A 188 0.88 -35.39 -1.17
CA GLU A 188 0.44 -34.99 -2.51
C GLU A 188 1.52 -34.22 -3.29
N ILE A 189 2.39 -33.47 -2.60
CA ILE A 189 3.57 -32.83 -3.21
C ILE A 189 4.54 -33.91 -3.68
N LYS A 190 4.83 -34.93 -2.87
CA LYS A 190 5.71 -36.03 -3.28
C LYS A 190 5.23 -36.73 -4.55
N ASP A 191 3.92 -36.92 -4.67
CA ASP A 191 3.33 -37.66 -5.79
C ASP A 191 3.18 -36.81 -7.07
N ARG A 192 2.75 -35.54 -6.93
CA ARG A 192 2.42 -34.67 -8.08
C ARG A 192 3.50 -33.64 -8.43
N TYR A 193 4.36 -33.32 -7.47
CA TYR A 193 5.38 -32.29 -7.55
C TYR A 193 6.73 -32.80 -7.00
N PRO A 194 7.27 -33.95 -7.50
CA PRO A 194 8.45 -34.59 -6.94
C PRO A 194 9.69 -33.68 -6.90
N LEU A 195 9.84 -32.73 -7.83
CA LEU A 195 10.95 -31.79 -7.82
C LEU A 195 10.78 -30.75 -6.70
N ALA A 196 9.57 -30.23 -6.51
CA ALA A 196 9.27 -29.37 -5.36
C ALA A 196 9.34 -30.12 -4.01
N TYR A 197 9.06 -31.42 -3.99
CA TYR A 197 9.26 -32.25 -2.80
C TYR A 197 10.74 -32.24 -2.38
N GLU A 198 11.65 -32.52 -3.31
CA GLU A 198 13.10 -32.47 -3.04
C GLU A 198 13.56 -31.08 -2.58
N TYR A 199 13.01 -30.02 -3.20
CA TYR A 199 13.23 -28.65 -2.74
C TYR A 199 12.84 -28.46 -1.28
N PHE A 200 11.62 -28.84 -0.88
CA PHE A 200 11.19 -28.70 0.50
C PHE A 200 12.02 -29.57 1.45
N LYS A 201 12.34 -30.81 1.07
CA LYS A 201 13.12 -31.73 1.89
C LYS A 201 14.52 -31.19 2.18
N HIS A 202 15.15 -30.52 1.20
CA HIS A 202 16.41 -29.82 1.43
C HIS A 202 16.33 -28.80 2.58
N TYR A 203 15.19 -28.13 2.74
CA TYR A 203 14.95 -27.13 3.77
C TYR A 203 14.17 -27.64 5.00
N GLU A 204 13.95 -28.94 5.14
CA GLU A 204 13.06 -29.54 6.15
C GLU A 204 13.37 -29.06 7.58
N LEU A 205 14.64 -29.14 7.99
CA LEU A 205 15.04 -28.73 9.34
C LEU A 205 14.69 -27.26 9.60
N GLN A 206 15.02 -26.36 8.66
CA GLN A 206 14.75 -24.93 8.79
C GLN A 206 13.23 -24.65 8.83
N LEU A 207 12.45 -25.39 8.06
CA LEU A 207 11.01 -25.25 8.01
C LEU A 207 10.36 -25.79 9.31
N LYS A 208 10.85 -26.88 9.88
CA LYS A 208 10.35 -27.44 11.14
C LYS A 208 10.66 -26.57 12.37
N THR A 209 11.84 -25.97 12.41
CA THR A 209 12.32 -25.26 13.62
C THR A 209 11.94 -23.77 13.69
N ARG A 210 11.37 -23.21 12.62
CA ARG A 210 11.01 -21.77 12.58
C ARG A 210 9.84 -21.44 13.51
N GLU A 211 9.76 -20.17 13.93
CA GLU A 211 8.75 -19.67 14.89
C GLU A 211 8.68 -20.57 16.13
N ASP A 212 9.80 -20.71 16.84
CA ASP A 212 9.90 -21.51 18.08
C ASP A 212 9.42 -22.97 17.94
N ASN A 213 9.87 -23.65 16.87
CA ASN A 213 9.58 -25.06 16.58
C ASN A 213 8.10 -25.40 16.38
N LYS A 214 7.27 -24.42 15.98
CA LYS A 214 5.81 -24.58 15.85
C LYS A 214 5.35 -25.69 14.90
N LEU A 215 6.19 -26.10 13.93
CA LEU A 215 5.88 -27.14 12.95
C LEU A 215 6.78 -28.38 13.07
N LYS A 216 7.51 -28.55 14.19
CA LYS A 216 8.50 -29.63 14.35
C LYS A 216 7.92 -31.04 14.15
N ASP A 217 6.74 -31.28 14.71
CA ASP A 217 6.07 -32.58 14.71
C ASP A 217 4.89 -32.65 13.72
N ASP A 218 4.72 -31.62 12.88
CA ASP A 218 3.68 -31.59 11.84
C ASP A 218 4.16 -32.33 10.58
N GLU A 219 3.35 -33.26 10.06
CA GLU A 219 3.65 -34.00 8.83
C GLU A 219 3.71 -33.10 7.57
N ASN A 220 3.06 -31.94 7.61
CA ASN A 220 2.97 -30.94 6.57
C ASN A 220 3.75 -29.65 6.95
N TRP A 221 4.98 -29.80 7.43
CA TRP A 221 5.87 -28.71 7.88
C TRP A 221 6.22 -27.67 6.79
N HIS A 222 5.98 -27.99 5.52
CA HIS A 222 6.13 -27.10 4.36
C HIS A 222 4.97 -26.11 4.21
N GLN A 223 3.92 -26.20 5.03
CA GLN A 223 2.86 -25.21 5.07
C GLN A 223 3.38 -23.86 5.57
N TYR A 224 2.75 -22.75 5.17
CA TYR A 224 2.92 -21.46 5.83
C TYR A 224 2.34 -21.49 7.25
N ILE A 225 2.99 -20.78 8.16
CA ILE A 225 2.55 -20.71 9.57
C ILE A 225 1.29 -19.85 9.71
N TYR A 226 1.20 -18.77 8.92
CA TYR A 226 0.06 -17.87 8.92
C TYR A 226 -0.64 -17.93 7.57
N ARG A 227 -1.68 -18.78 7.48
CA ARG A 227 -2.46 -19.00 6.26
C ARG A 227 -3.51 -17.90 6.02
N LYS A 228 -3.09 -16.64 6.02
CA LYS A 228 -3.98 -15.47 5.85
C LYS A 228 -4.08 -15.07 4.38
N ASN A 229 -5.29 -14.77 3.91
CA ASN A 229 -5.58 -14.19 2.60
C ASN A 229 -5.12 -15.03 1.40
N LEU A 230 -4.81 -16.31 1.59
CA LEU A 230 -4.25 -17.18 0.55
C LEU A 230 -5.17 -17.26 -0.68
N GLU A 231 -6.47 -17.30 -0.44
CA GLU A 231 -7.54 -17.34 -1.44
C GLU A 231 -7.70 -16.03 -2.23
N LYS A 232 -7.12 -14.92 -1.77
CA LYS A 232 -7.46 -13.59 -2.29
C LYS A 232 -6.58 -13.13 -3.45
N PHE A 233 -5.49 -13.83 -3.74
CA PHE A 233 -4.53 -13.36 -4.74
C PHE A 233 -4.98 -13.67 -6.17
N GLU A 234 -5.60 -14.82 -6.44
CA GLU A 234 -6.00 -15.25 -7.79
C GLU A 234 -7.34 -14.63 -8.24
N GLN A 235 -7.50 -13.32 -8.02
CA GLN A 235 -8.67 -12.56 -8.47
C GLN A 235 -8.28 -11.16 -8.95
N LYS A 236 -9.20 -10.53 -9.67
CA LYS A 236 -9.10 -9.13 -10.09
C LYS A 236 -8.90 -8.22 -8.88
N LYS A 237 -7.84 -7.41 -8.90
CA LYS A 237 -7.48 -6.56 -7.77
C LYS A 237 -6.70 -5.32 -8.17
N ILE A 238 -6.76 -4.28 -7.34
CA ILE A 238 -5.80 -3.17 -7.35
C ILE A 238 -4.73 -3.49 -6.30
N VAL A 239 -3.47 -3.21 -6.59
CA VAL A 239 -2.34 -3.39 -5.67
C VAL A 239 -1.65 -2.06 -5.41
N THR A 240 -1.09 -1.88 -4.22
CA THR A 240 -0.33 -0.69 -3.83
C THR A 240 0.77 -1.03 -2.85
N GLN A 241 1.80 -0.19 -2.76
CA GLN A 241 2.80 -0.29 -1.69
C GLN A 241 2.20 0.05 -0.34
N VAL A 242 2.77 -0.50 0.75
CA VAL A 242 2.43 -0.16 2.14
C VAL A 242 3.09 1.17 2.56
N LEU A 243 4.25 1.50 1.97
CA LEU A 243 5.03 2.69 2.26
C LEU A 243 5.48 3.29 0.92
N ALA A 244 5.02 4.51 0.60
CA ALA A 244 5.37 5.19 -0.64
C ALA A 244 5.39 6.71 -0.46
N SER A 245 6.21 7.40 -1.25
CA SER A 245 6.27 8.87 -1.26
C SER A 245 5.18 9.53 -2.10
N LYS A 246 4.56 8.75 -3.00
CA LYS A 246 3.45 9.16 -3.88
C LYS A 246 2.53 7.97 -4.15
N ASN A 247 1.37 8.22 -4.76
CA ASN A 247 0.44 7.16 -5.10
C ASN A 247 1.10 6.12 -6.04
N THR A 248 0.93 4.83 -5.70
CA THR A 248 1.56 3.71 -6.42
C THR A 248 0.54 2.64 -6.82
N PHE A 249 -0.74 2.99 -6.93
CA PHE A 249 -1.76 1.99 -7.21
C PHE A 249 -1.62 1.46 -8.65
N ALA A 250 -1.68 0.14 -8.80
CA ALA A 250 -1.67 -0.57 -10.08
C ALA A 250 -2.79 -1.61 -10.11
N ILE A 251 -3.20 -2.03 -11.31
CA ILE A 251 -4.27 -3.02 -11.47
C ILE A 251 -3.73 -4.37 -11.95
N ASP A 252 -4.20 -5.43 -11.33
CA ASP A 252 -4.02 -6.82 -11.75
C ASP A 252 -5.39 -7.40 -12.09
N LEU A 253 -5.74 -7.34 -13.38
CA LEU A 253 -7.05 -7.79 -13.85
C LEU A 253 -7.20 -9.32 -13.90
N ASN A 254 -6.08 -10.02 -13.97
CA ASN A 254 -6.02 -11.47 -14.18
C ASN A 254 -5.74 -12.24 -12.89
N GLY A 255 -5.43 -11.55 -11.78
CA GLY A 255 -5.08 -12.20 -10.52
C GLY A 255 -3.72 -12.90 -10.57
N GLU A 256 -2.81 -12.46 -11.43
CA GLU A 256 -1.53 -13.12 -11.67
C GLU A 256 -0.51 -12.92 -10.54
N PHE A 257 -0.62 -11.81 -9.82
CA PHE A 257 0.43 -11.37 -8.92
C PHE A 257 0.10 -11.63 -7.46
N TYR A 258 1.03 -12.29 -6.79
CA TYR A 258 1.15 -12.35 -5.35
C TYR A 258 2.08 -11.23 -4.89
N PHE A 259 1.99 -10.85 -3.61
CA PHE A 259 2.86 -9.82 -3.06
C PHE A 259 3.26 -10.13 -1.64
N VAL A 260 4.48 -9.72 -1.31
CA VAL A 260 5.12 -9.91 0.00
C VAL A 260 4.95 -8.68 0.87
N GLY A 261 5.12 -8.83 2.18
CA GLY A 261 5.07 -7.71 3.09
C GLY A 261 5.08 -8.10 4.57
N GLY A 262 5.09 -7.05 5.39
CA GLY A 262 4.96 -7.03 6.83
C GLY A 262 4.31 -5.71 7.27
N ASP A 263 4.26 -5.42 8.57
CA ASP A 263 3.44 -4.30 9.09
C ASP A 263 3.75 -2.93 8.46
N ASN A 264 4.99 -2.68 8.03
CA ASN A 264 5.44 -1.41 7.45
C ASN A 264 6.09 -1.52 6.06
N ALA A 265 6.04 -2.69 5.41
CA ALA A 265 6.68 -2.90 4.10
C ALA A 265 5.88 -3.88 3.23
N GLY A 266 6.04 -3.82 1.91
CA GLY A 266 5.35 -4.71 0.99
C GLY A 266 4.16 -4.06 0.30
N GLY A 267 3.07 -4.82 0.11
CA GLY A 267 1.88 -4.34 -0.59
C GLY A 267 0.54 -4.79 0.00
N TYR A 268 -0.50 -4.05 -0.39
CA TYR A 268 -1.91 -4.38 -0.14
C TYR A 268 -2.62 -4.68 -1.46
N GLY A 269 -3.60 -5.58 -1.39
CA GLY A 269 -4.57 -5.81 -2.46
C GLY A 269 -5.93 -5.23 -2.11
N ILE A 270 -6.64 -4.70 -3.10
CA ILE A 270 -7.98 -4.11 -2.99
C ILE A 270 -8.86 -4.81 -4.02
N VAL A 271 -9.91 -5.49 -3.55
CA VAL A 271 -10.91 -6.15 -4.38
C VAL A 271 -12.20 -5.36 -4.23
N LEU A 272 -12.80 -4.96 -5.35
CA LEU A 272 -14.03 -4.18 -5.37
C LEU A 272 -15.26 -5.08 -5.24
N ASN A 273 -16.36 -4.53 -4.71
CA ASN A 273 -17.67 -5.20 -4.68
C ASN A 273 -18.21 -5.43 -6.10
N ASP A 274 -17.98 -4.47 -6.99
CA ASP A 274 -18.34 -4.56 -8.40
C ASP A 274 -17.21 -5.22 -9.19
N ASN A 275 -17.53 -6.24 -9.99
CA ASN A 275 -16.57 -6.97 -10.82
C ASN A 275 -16.39 -6.34 -12.23
N ASN A 276 -17.11 -5.26 -12.57
CA ASN A 276 -16.96 -4.54 -13.83
C ASN A 276 -15.54 -3.97 -13.98
N GLN A 277 -14.87 -4.27 -15.08
CA GLN A 277 -13.52 -3.75 -15.34
C GLN A 277 -13.46 -2.21 -15.36
N ASN A 278 -14.50 -1.54 -15.86
CA ASN A 278 -14.56 -0.08 -15.87
C ASN A 278 -14.58 0.50 -14.45
N MET A 279 -15.25 -0.16 -13.50
CA MET A 279 -15.20 0.25 -12.10
C MET A 279 -13.77 0.19 -11.56
N TYR A 280 -13.01 -0.86 -11.89
CA TYR A 280 -11.60 -0.93 -11.46
C TYR A 280 -10.74 0.16 -12.09
N TYR A 281 -10.93 0.48 -13.37
CA TYR A 281 -10.23 1.60 -14.00
C TYR A 281 -10.61 2.95 -13.37
N PHE A 282 -11.90 3.19 -13.11
CA PHE A 282 -12.38 4.39 -12.44
C PHE A 282 -11.78 4.54 -11.03
N VAL A 283 -11.81 3.47 -10.23
CA VAL A 283 -11.24 3.49 -8.89
C VAL A 283 -9.73 3.66 -8.94
N LEU A 284 -9.02 3.02 -9.88
CA LEU A 284 -7.59 3.21 -10.08
C LEU A 284 -7.24 4.68 -10.37
N ALA A 285 -8.03 5.35 -11.22
CA ALA A 285 -7.87 6.78 -11.49
C ALA A 285 -8.00 7.63 -10.23
N LEU A 286 -9.07 7.42 -9.45
CA LEU A 286 -9.27 8.14 -8.20
C LEU A 286 -8.10 7.91 -7.24
N LEU A 287 -7.71 6.64 -7.02
CA LEU A 287 -6.63 6.27 -6.10
C LEU A 287 -5.26 6.83 -6.50
N ASN A 288 -5.05 7.07 -7.79
CA ASN A 288 -3.83 7.70 -8.31
C ASN A 288 -3.97 9.21 -8.55
N SER A 289 -5.07 9.85 -8.13
CA SER A 289 -5.29 11.30 -8.31
C SER A 289 -4.61 12.14 -7.24
N ASN A 290 -4.37 13.42 -7.54
CA ASN A 290 -3.88 14.40 -6.58
C ASN A 290 -4.86 14.54 -5.40
N VAL A 291 -6.17 14.46 -5.65
CA VAL A 291 -7.20 14.57 -4.61
C VAL A 291 -7.04 13.51 -3.52
N LEU A 292 -6.88 12.24 -3.93
CA LEU A 292 -6.73 11.15 -2.96
C LEU A 292 -5.30 11.04 -2.41
N GLU A 293 -4.27 11.47 -3.15
CA GLU A 293 -2.92 11.61 -2.58
C GLU A 293 -2.92 12.62 -1.43
N PHE A 294 -3.47 13.80 -1.66
CA PHE A 294 -3.58 14.86 -0.68
C PHE A 294 -4.37 14.39 0.54
N TYR A 295 -5.51 13.73 0.31
CA TYR A 295 -6.32 13.23 1.41
C TYR A 295 -5.54 12.20 2.24
N LEU A 296 -4.91 11.22 1.60
CA LEU A 296 -4.13 10.19 2.28
C LEU A 296 -2.98 10.80 3.10
N LYS A 297 -2.17 11.67 2.50
CA LYS A 297 -1.00 12.29 3.16
C LYS A 297 -1.39 13.09 4.40
N ASN A 298 -2.58 13.67 4.44
CA ASN A 298 -3.07 14.44 5.60
C ASN A 298 -3.71 13.59 6.71
N ILE A 299 -4.03 12.32 6.45
CA ILE A 299 -4.57 11.41 7.48
C ILE A 299 -3.61 10.28 7.88
N SER A 300 -2.57 10.05 7.07
CA SER A 300 -1.61 8.97 7.24
C SER A 300 -0.41 9.39 8.08
N THR A 301 0.38 8.41 8.48
CA THR A 301 1.62 8.64 9.21
C THR A 301 2.75 8.94 8.23
N PRO A 302 3.45 10.08 8.36
CA PRO A 302 4.67 10.36 7.61
C PRO A 302 5.85 9.53 8.14
N PHE A 303 6.77 9.20 7.26
CA PHE A 303 8.02 8.49 7.51
C PHE A 303 9.17 9.24 6.84
N ARG A 304 10.38 9.03 7.37
CA ARG A 304 11.60 9.67 6.87
C ARG A 304 11.76 9.53 5.35
N GLY A 305 12.20 10.59 4.69
CA GLY A 305 12.45 10.62 3.24
C GLY A 305 11.20 10.87 2.40
N GLY A 306 10.19 11.53 2.97
CA GLY A 306 8.94 11.89 2.28
C GLY A 306 8.00 10.71 2.05
N TYR A 307 8.18 9.61 2.77
CA TYR A 307 7.31 8.43 2.67
C TYR A 307 6.07 8.58 3.54
N PHE A 308 4.97 7.97 3.13
CA PHE A 308 3.73 7.91 3.89
C PHE A 308 3.21 6.48 3.97
N SER A 309 2.51 6.16 5.06
CA SER A 309 1.86 4.85 5.18
C SER A 309 0.57 4.78 4.36
N TYR A 310 0.56 3.80 3.47
CA TYR A 310 -0.60 3.32 2.70
C TYR A 310 -1.19 2.08 3.39
N GLY A 311 -1.13 2.03 4.72
CA GLY A 311 -1.74 0.93 5.48
C GLY A 311 -3.26 0.90 5.33
N LYS A 312 -3.86 -0.30 5.44
CA LYS A 312 -5.32 -0.51 5.33
C LYS A 312 -6.15 0.53 6.09
N ARG A 313 -5.77 0.84 7.34
CA ARG A 313 -6.45 1.83 8.20
C ARG A 313 -6.59 3.24 7.61
N PHE A 314 -5.74 3.62 6.66
CA PHE A 314 -5.81 4.89 5.96
C PHE A 314 -6.51 4.75 4.60
N ILE A 315 -6.16 3.70 3.85
CA ILE A 315 -6.76 3.39 2.54
C ILE A 315 -8.28 3.18 2.67
N ASP A 316 -8.75 2.46 3.71
CA ASP A 316 -10.17 2.23 4.00
C ASP A 316 -10.99 3.54 4.03
N LYS A 317 -10.35 4.64 4.46
CA LYS A 317 -10.99 5.94 4.71
C LYS A 317 -10.91 6.90 3.53
N LEU A 318 -10.32 6.48 2.40
CA LEU A 318 -10.27 7.30 1.20
C LEU A 318 -11.70 7.58 0.69
N PRO A 319 -12.10 8.84 0.52
CA PRO A 319 -13.47 9.20 0.14
C PRO A 319 -13.62 9.19 -1.38
N LEU A 320 -14.26 8.18 -1.94
CA LEU A 320 -14.48 8.05 -3.38
C LEU A 320 -15.81 8.70 -3.79
N LEU A 321 -15.79 9.52 -4.84
CA LEU A 321 -17.01 10.07 -5.44
C LEU A 321 -17.19 9.45 -6.83
N ILE A 322 -18.24 8.65 -6.98
CA ILE A 322 -18.57 7.94 -8.22
C ILE A 322 -19.73 8.68 -8.90
N PRO A 323 -19.49 9.45 -9.97
CA PRO A 323 -20.55 10.14 -10.70
C PRO A 323 -21.44 9.12 -11.42
N LYS A 324 -22.71 9.48 -11.63
CA LYS A 324 -23.69 8.68 -12.39
C LYS A 324 -23.90 9.19 -13.81
N ASP A 325 -22.91 9.90 -14.35
CA ASP A 325 -22.92 10.50 -15.67
C ASP A 325 -21.68 10.10 -16.49
N SER A 326 -21.56 10.66 -17.69
CA SER A 326 -20.50 10.38 -18.66
C SER A 326 -19.08 10.55 -18.13
N ARG A 327 -18.88 11.30 -17.03
CA ARG A 327 -17.56 11.44 -16.40
C ARG A 327 -17.03 10.11 -15.89
N PHE A 328 -17.90 9.18 -15.48
CA PHE A 328 -17.49 7.83 -15.08
C PHE A 328 -16.76 7.10 -16.22
N ASP A 329 -17.36 7.09 -17.40
CA ASP A 329 -16.81 6.40 -18.57
C ASP A 329 -15.54 7.09 -19.08
N SER A 330 -15.55 8.43 -19.12
CA SER A 330 -14.38 9.22 -19.55
C SER A 330 -13.17 9.00 -18.64
N VAL A 331 -13.35 9.04 -17.30
CA VAL A 331 -12.27 8.78 -16.34
C VAL A 331 -11.79 7.33 -16.44
N SER A 332 -12.70 6.37 -16.62
CA SER A 332 -12.35 4.95 -16.82
C SER A 332 -11.48 4.76 -18.07
N SER A 333 -11.86 5.39 -19.19
CA SER A 333 -11.11 5.32 -20.45
C SER A 333 -9.71 5.92 -20.31
N LEU A 334 -9.62 7.13 -19.76
CA LEU A 334 -8.33 7.81 -19.52
C LEU A 334 -7.41 7.00 -18.60
N SER A 335 -7.95 6.38 -17.55
CA SER A 335 -7.17 5.50 -16.66
C SER A 335 -6.61 4.30 -17.41
N LYS A 336 -7.42 3.68 -18.28
CA LYS A 336 -6.99 2.55 -19.11
C LYS A 336 -5.89 2.98 -20.10
N GLU A 337 -6.01 4.17 -20.69
CA GLU A 337 -4.97 4.75 -21.54
C GLU A 337 -3.67 5.01 -20.77
N GLN A 338 -3.73 5.65 -19.60
CA GLN A 338 -2.57 5.85 -18.73
C GLN A 338 -1.87 4.53 -18.40
N MET A 339 -2.63 3.50 -18.05
CA MET A 339 -2.08 2.16 -17.80
C MET A 339 -1.38 1.60 -19.04
N ASN A 340 -1.98 1.75 -20.23
CA ASN A 340 -1.39 1.26 -21.48
C ASN A 340 -0.09 2.00 -21.83
N ILE A 341 -0.05 3.33 -21.67
CA ILE A 341 1.17 4.13 -21.86
C ILE A 341 2.24 3.68 -20.84
N SER A 342 1.89 3.53 -19.57
CA SER A 342 2.79 3.04 -18.51
C SER A 342 3.37 1.67 -18.83
N LYS A 343 2.56 0.76 -19.41
CA LYS A 343 3.04 -0.54 -19.87
C LYS A 343 4.02 -0.42 -21.04
N LYS A 344 3.72 0.43 -22.03
CA LYS A 344 4.58 0.67 -23.22
C LYS A 344 5.94 1.24 -22.83
N MET A 345 5.99 2.23 -21.93
CA MET A 345 7.24 2.87 -21.48
C MET A 345 8.30 1.88 -20.98
N ARG A 346 7.86 0.72 -20.44
CA ARG A 346 8.79 -0.33 -19.96
C ARG A 346 9.54 -1.04 -21.07
N ASN A 347 9.01 -1.05 -22.29
CA ASN A 347 9.65 -1.70 -23.43
C ASN A 347 10.72 -0.81 -24.08
N PHE A 348 10.80 0.47 -23.71
CA PHE A 348 11.66 1.47 -24.34
C PHE A 348 12.58 2.19 -23.33
N PRO A 349 13.37 1.49 -22.50
CA PRO A 349 14.22 2.15 -21.51
C PRO A 349 15.28 3.05 -22.17
N ASN A 350 15.40 4.31 -21.73
CA ASN A 350 16.42 5.27 -22.16
C ASN A 350 16.40 5.59 -23.67
N THR A 351 15.23 5.93 -24.22
CA THR A 351 15.05 6.26 -25.65
C THR A 351 14.19 7.51 -25.82
N ASP A 352 14.33 8.20 -26.97
CA ASP A 352 13.47 9.34 -27.34
C ASP A 352 11.97 8.96 -27.37
N GLU A 353 11.68 7.71 -27.73
CA GLU A 353 10.31 7.17 -27.74
C GLU A 353 9.73 7.13 -26.32
N ARG A 354 10.54 6.78 -25.33
CA ARG A 354 10.11 6.86 -23.92
C ARG A 354 9.85 8.28 -23.48
N ASP A 355 10.68 9.25 -23.85
CA ASP A 355 10.45 10.65 -23.49
C ASP A 355 9.14 11.18 -24.10
N LEU A 356 8.79 10.75 -25.32
CA LEU A 356 7.50 11.04 -25.93
C LEU A 356 6.34 10.41 -25.15
N LEU A 357 6.45 9.13 -24.76
CA LEU A 357 5.44 8.44 -23.96
C LEU A 357 5.29 9.05 -22.56
N GLU A 358 6.38 9.50 -21.94
CA GLU A 358 6.35 10.18 -20.63
C GLU A 358 5.58 11.51 -20.74
N ARG A 359 5.84 12.32 -21.77
CA ARG A 359 5.07 13.55 -22.04
C ARG A 359 3.58 13.26 -22.28
N GLU A 360 3.27 12.21 -23.03
CA GLU A 360 1.88 11.79 -23.25
C GLU A 360 1.22 11.35 -21.95
N TYR A 361 1.92 10.55 -21.13
CA TYR A 361 1.45 10.09 -19.84
C TYR A 361 1.15 11.26 -18.90
N ASP A 362 2.03 12.26 -18.84
CA ASP A 362 1.86 13.44 -17.99
C ASP A 362 0.67 14.30 -18.45
N LYS A 363 0.49 14.46 -19.76
CA LYS A 363 -0.70 15.14 -20.32
C LYS A 363 -1.98 14.42 -19.91
N ARG A 364 -2.03 13.09 -20.04
CA ARG A 364 -3.17 12.28 -19.57
C ARG A 364 -3.37 12.40 -18.06
N CYS A 365 -2.30 12.52 -17.27
CA CYS A 365 -2.39 12.75 -15.82
C CYS A 365 -3.03 14.10 -15.48
N GLN A 366 -2.68 15.16 -16.21
CA GLN A 366 -3.27 16.49 -16.04
C GLN A 366 -4.76 16.49 -16.41
N GLU A 367 -5.12 15.93 -17.57
CA GLU A 367 -6.53 15.81 -18.00
C GLU A 367 -7.37 15.03 -16.98
N LEU A 368 -6.83 13.91 -16.48
CA LEU A 368 -7.50 13.09 -15.47
C LEU A 368 -7.69 13.84 -14.14
N ASN A 369 -6.65 14.51 -13.64
CA ASN A 369 -6.77 15.30 -12.40
C ASN A 369 -7.78 16.43 -12.55
N GLN A 370 -7.83 17.12 -13.69
CA GLN A 370 -8.81 18.16 -13.95
C GLN A 370 -10.25 17.63 -13.87
N MET A 371 -10.54 16.49 -14.51
CA MET A 371 -11.85 15.85 -14.42
C MET A 371 -12.18 15.43 -12.98
N ILE A 372 -11.20 14.94 -12.23
CA ILE A 372 -11.40 14.55 -10.84
C ILE A 372 -11.68 15.78 -9.96
N TYR A 373 -10.99 16.90 -10.16
CA TYR A 373 -11.31 18.16 -9.46
C TYR A 373 -12.77 18.59 -9.67
N GLU A 374 -13.29 18.44 -10.90
CA GLU A 374 -14.70 18.70 -11.21
C GLU A 374 -15.65 17.72 -10.53
N ILE A 375 -15.31 16.42 -10.51
CA ILE A 375 -16.08 15.38 -9.79
C ILE A 375 -16.20 15.72 -8.30
N TYR A 376 -15.11 16.15 -7.66
CA TYR A 376 -15.13 16.56 -6.25
C TYR A 376 -15.71 17.97 -6.01
N GLY A 377 -15.92 18.74 -7.09
CA GLY A 377 -16.40 20.12 -7.04
C GLY A 377 -15.44 21.03 -6.30
N LEU A 378 -14.16 20.96 -6.68
CA LEU A 378 -13.10 21.81 -6.14
C LEU A 378 -13.04 23.14 -6.88
N ASN A 379 -12.89 24.23 -6.14
CA ASN A 379 -12.64 25.55 -6.72
C ASN A 379 -11.14 25.80 -6.90
N LYS A 380 -10.78 26.88 -7.60
CA LYS A 380 -9.37 27.22 -7.88
C LYS A 380 -8.50 27.35 -6.62
N LEU A 381 -9.01 27.97 -5.55
CA LEU A 381 -8.26 28.14 -4.31
C LEU A 381 -8.01 26.81 -3.60
N GLU A 382 -8.99 25.89 -3.63
CA GLU A 382 -8.84 24.55 -3.08
C GLU A 382 -7.86 23.71 -3.90
N ILE A 383 -7.87 23.83 -5.23
CA ILE A 383 -6.91 23.16 -6.11
C ILE A 383 -5.49 23.66 -5.83
N THR A 384 -5.28 24.98 -5.79
CA THR A 384 -3.97 25.56 -5.46
C THR A 384 -3.48 25.10 -4.08
N LEU A 385 -4.33 25.17 -3.05
CA LEU A 385 -3.99 24.71 -1.70
C LEU A 385 -3.58 23.23 -1.70
N LEU A 386 -4.28 22.41 -2.48
CA LEU A 386 -4.03 20.98 -2.59
C LEU A 386 -2.70 20.70 -3.29
N ASP A 387 -2.46 21.32 -4.43
CA ASP A 387 -1.25 21.12 -5.24
C ASP A 387 0.00 21.66 -4.52
N ASP A 388 -0.09 22.84 -3.87
CA ASP A 388 0.99 23.39 -3.05
C ASP A 388 1.39 22.43 -1.92
N ARG A 389 0.40 21.76 -1.31
CA ARG A 389 0.61 20.81 -0.23
C ARG A 389 1.22 19.48 -0.72
N LEU A 390 1.05 19.12 -1.98
CA LEU A 390 1.66 17.92 -2.57
C LEU A 390 3.10 18.16 -3.03
N CYS A 391 3.47 19.41 -3.30
CA CYS A 391 4.82 19.82 -3.66
C CYS A 391 5.77 19.97 -2.46
N GLN A 392 5.23 20.04 -1.24
CA GLN A 392 5.97 20.00 0.03
C GLN A 392 6.18 18.56 0.49
#